data_AF-A0A149VE63-F1
#
_entry.id   AF-A0A149VE63-F1
#
_cell.length_a   1.000
_cell.length_b   1.000
_cell.length_c   1.000
_cell.angle_alpha   90.00
_cell.angle_beta   90.00
_cell.angle_gamma   90.00
#
_symmetry.space_group_name_H-M   'P 1'
#
loop_
_entity.id
_entity.type
_entity.pdbx_description
1 polymer ?
#
loop_
_entity_poly.entity_id
_entity_poly.type
_entity_poly.pdbx_seq_one_letter_code
_entity_poly.pdbx_strand_id
1 'polypeptide(L)'
;MEEATPLWLGENFRKALLSSEYFNKPGAKELGLENIIPMEKASNTRRLAFFEEMRQAYGFKTIDTMWRKDDIVASDWHYRIDDFMTLYASRRAGGGGHVGWPRVKFPQKFLDVPLSVSDEELGQALLKTMAQCEGYNVKRPVSERPASKKPKG
;
A
#
# COMPACT_ATOMS: atom_id res chain seq x y z
N MET A 1 -17.08 -16.45 -8.18
CA MET A 1 -15.74 -15.83 -8.05
C MET A 1 -14.92 -16.84 -7.29
N GLU A 2 -13.84 -17.35 -7.89
CA GLU A 2 -12.97 -18.32 -7.21
C GLU A 2 -12.27 -17.60 -6.06
N GLU A 3 -12.31 -18.18 -4.86
CA GLU A 3 -11.68 -17.59 -3.69
C GLU A 3 -10.16 -17.74 -3.84
N ALA A 4 -9.43 -16.63 -3.76
CA ALA A 4 -7.98 -16.66 -3.90
C ALA A 4 -7.37 -17.45 -2.74
N THR A 5 -6.73 -18.59 -3.05
CA THR A 5 -6.08 -19.40 -2.02
C THR A 5 -4.83 -18.69 -1.49
N PRO A 6 -4.38 -19.00 -0.26
CA PRO A 6 -3.11 -18.50 0.26
C PRO A 6 -1.94 -18.79 -0.69
N LEU A 7 -1.85 -20.01 -1.24
CA LEU A 7 -0.82 -20.37 -2.21
C LEU A 7 -0.84 -19.44 -3.43
N TRP A 8 -2.01 -19.24 -4.05
CA TRP A 8 -2.13 -18.37 -5.21
C TRP A 8 -1.73 -16.92 -4.90
N LEU A 9 -2.13 -16.41 -3.73
CA LEU A 9 -1.78 -15.06 -3.28
C LEU A 9 -0.26 -14.90 -3.12
N GLY A 10 0.38 -15.85 -2.44
CA GLY A 10 1.82 -15.81 -2.22
C GLY A 10 2.64 -15.92 -3.50
N GLU A 11 2.28 -16.84 -4.40
CA GLU A 11 2.95 -16.99 -5.69
C GLU A 11 2.90 -15.70 -6.53
N ASN A 12 1.72 -15.09 -6.63
CA ASN A 12 1.55 -13.86 -7.40
C ASN A 12 2.23 -12.67 -6.73
N PHE A 13 2.18 -12.60 -5.40
CA PHE A 13 2.89 -11.56 -4.66
C PHE A 13 4.41 -11.68 -4.84
N ARG A 14 4.97 -12.88 -4.72
CA ARG A 14 6.41 -13.11 -4.93
C ARG A 14 6.84 -12.75 -6.34
N LYS A 15 6.06 -13.11 -7.36
CA LYS A 15 6.32 -12.70 -8.75
C LYS A 15 6.35 -11.17 -8.89
N ALA A 16 5.34 -10.48 -8.34
CA ALA A 16 5.30 -9.02 -8.36
C ALA A 16 6.51 -8.39 -7.66
N LEU A 17 6.84 -8.92 -6.47
CA LEU A 17 7.96 -8.47 -5.66
C LEU A 17 9.31 -8.65 -6.38
N LEU A 18 9.57 -9.82 -6.95
CA LEU A 18 10.80 -10.11 -7.70
C LEU A 18 10.92 -9.32 -9.03
N SER A 19 9.79 -8.88 -9.59
CA SER A 19 9.75 -8.01 -10.77
C SER A 19 9.90 -6.52 -10.44
N SER A 20 9.93 -6.15 -9.16
CA SER A 20 10.04 -4.76 -8.72
C SER A 20 11.40 -4.18 -9.08
N GLU A 21 11.39 -3.02 -9.75
CA GLU A 21 12.60 -2.35 -10.21
C GLU A 21 13.05 -1.26 -9.24
N TYR A 22 14.35 -1.25 -8.92
CA TYR A 22 14.98 -0.14 -8.21
C TYR A 22 15.34 0.96 -9.22
N PHE A 23 14.52 2.01 -9.28
CA PHE A 23 14.66 3.07 -10.28
C PHE A 23 15.76 4.09 -9.93
N ASN A 24 16.18 4.18 -8.66
CA ASN A 24 17.21 5.12 -8.24
C ASN A 24 18.61 4.58 -8.59
N LYS A 25 19.51 5.48 -9.01
CA LYS A 25 20.94 5.19 -9.10
C LYS A 25 21.64 5.96 -7.98
N PRO A 26 22.30 5.29 -7.02
CA PRO A 26 23.06 5.98 -5.99
C PRO A 26 24.07 6.95 -6.62
N GLY A 27 24.03 8.22 -6.22
CA GLY A 27 24.90 9.27 -6.77
C GLY A 27 24.45 9.90 -8.09
N ALA A 28 23.34 9.46 -8.69
CA ALA A 28 22.74 10.16 -9.82
C ALA A 28 22.07 11.46 -9.35
N LYS A 29 22.11 12.49 -10.20
CA LYS A 29 21.40 13.75 -9.96
C LYS A 29 19.90 13.48 -9.90
N GLU A 30 19.19 14.16 -9.00
CA GLU A 30 17.74 14.15 -8.97
C GLU A 30 17.16 14.51 -10.35
N LEU A 31 16.06 13.85 -10.73
CA LEU A 31 15.35 14.17 -11.96
C LEU A 31 14.83 15.61 -11.88
N GLY A 32 15.13 16.42 -12.90
CA GLY A 32 14.55 17.75 -13.02
C GLY A 32 13.04 17.70 -13.29
N LEU A 33 12.34 18.79 -12.97
CA LEU A 33 10.89 18.91 -13.14
C LEU A 33 10.43 18.66 -14.58
N GLU A 34 11.27 19.00 -15.56
CA GLU A 34 11.05 18.76 -16.98
C GLU A 34 10.88 17.28 -17.32
N ASN A 35 11.47 16.39 -16.52
CA ASN A 35 11.32 14.93 -16.64
C ASN A 35 10.17 14.41 -15.77
N ILE A 36 10.00 14.97 -14.55
CA ILE A 36 8.97 14.52 -13.60
C ILE A 36 7.57 14.78 -14.14
N ILE A 37 7.28 15.96 -14.71
CA ILE A 37 5.93 16.33 -15.16
C ILE A 37 5.39 15.37 -16.25
N PRO A 38 6.14 15.08 -17.33
CA PRO A 38 5.71 14.08 -18.31
C PRO A 38 5.51 12.68 -17.72
N MET A 39 6.40 12.26 -16.81
CA MET A 39 6.29 10.96 -16.13
C MET A 39 5.03 10.88 -15.26
N GLU A 40 4.71 11.94 -14.52
CA GLU A 40 3.50 12.03 -13.70
C GLU A 40 2.25 11.94 -14.58
N LYS A 41 2.21 12.68 -15.69
CA LYS A 41 1.09 12.62 -16.65
C LYS A 41 0.92 11.20 -17.22
N ALA A 42 2.00 10.58 -17.67
CA ALA A 42 1.97 9.22 -18.23
C ALA A 42 1.54 8.19 -17.17
N SER A 43 2.06 8.31 -15.95
CA SER A 43 1.68 7.48 -14.81
C SER A 43 0.20 7.62 -14.47
N ASN A 44 -0.31 8.85 -14.41
CA ASN A 44 -1.71 9.11 -14.11
C ASN A 44 -2.65 8.53 -15.17
N THR A 45 -2.30 8.64 -16.47
CA THR A 45 -3.08 8.01 -17.55
C THR A 45 -3.14 6.49 -17.39
N ARG A 46 -2.01 5.83 -17.15
CA ARG A 46 -1.97 4.36 -16.96
C ARG A 46 -2.76 3.93 -15.72
N ARG A 47 -2.61 4.67 -14.62
CA ARG A 47 -3.33 4.43 -13.37
C ARG A 47 -4.85 4.50 -13.58
N LEU A 48 -5.34 5.53 -14.29
CA LEU A 48 -6.78 5.67 -14.57
C LEU A 48 -7.30 4.57 -15.50
N ALA A 49 -6.52 4.16 -16.50
CA ALA A 49 -6.90 3.05 -17.38
C ALA A 49 -7.03 1.73 -16.60
N PHE A 50 -6.05 1.39 -15.75
CA PHE A 50 -6.10 0.22 -14.88
C PHE A 50 -7.35 0.22 -13.99
N PHE A 51 -7.67 1.35 -13.35
CA PHE A 51 -8.85 1.44 -12.49
C PHE A 51 -10.17 1.37 -13.26
N GLU A 52 -10.20 1.86 -14.50
CA GLU A 52 -11.37 1.72 -15.36
C GLU A 52 -11.61 0.26 -15.78
N GLU A 53 -10.54 -0.48 -16.10
CA GLU A 53 -10.62 -1.93 -16.36
C GLU A 53 -11.18 -2.69 -15.15
N MET A 54 -10.64 -2.41 -13.95
CA MET A 54 -11.14 -3.02 -12.70
C MET A 54 -12.59 -2.64 -12.42
N ARG A 55 -12.97 -1.38 -12.64
CA ARG A 55 -14.36 -0.91 -12.46
C ARG A 55 -15.32 -1.72 -13.33
N GLN A 56 -14.96 -1.94 -14.60
CA GLN A 56 -15.76 -2.71 -15.55
C GLN A 56 -15.81 -4.20 -15.18
N ALA A 57 -14.65 -4.80 -14.90
CA ALA A 57 -14.54 -6.22 -14.57
C ALA A 57 -15.37 -6.63 -13.34
N TYR A 58 -15.46 -5.76 -12.33
CA TYR A 58 -16.17 -6.03 -11.08
C TYR A 58 -17.53 -5.31 -10.98
N GLY A 59 -18.00 -4.67 -12.06
CA GLY A 59 -19.36 -4.11 -12.15
C GLY A 59 -19.62 -2.88 -11.27
N PHE A 60 -18.60 -2.10 -10.94
CA PHE A 60 -18.76 -0.88 -10.14
C PHE A 60 -19.34 0.28 -10.96
N LYS A 61 -20.21 1.09 -10.35
CA LYS A 61 -20.83 2.24 -11.02
C LYS A 61 -19.81 3.32 -11.39
N THR A 62 -18.90 3.63 -10.46
CA THR A 62 -17.81 4.61 -10.68
C THR A 62 -16.52 4.10 -10.06
N ILE A 63 -15.37 4.61 -10.55
CA ILE A 63 -14.06 4.35 -9.94
C ILE A 63 -14.07 4.73 -8.45
N ASP A 64 -14.73 5.82 -8.06
CA ASP A 64 -14.83 6.22 -6.65
C ASP A 64 -15.56 5.19 -5.78
N THR A 65 -16.62 4.56 -6.31
CA THR A 65 -17.36 3.51 -5.57
C THR A 65 -16.54 2.24 -5.41
N MET A 66 -15.74 1.89 -6.42
CA MET A 66 -14.78 0.80 -6.36
C MET A 66 -13.71 1.11 -5.32
N TRP A 67 -13.04 2.26 -5.48
CA TRP A 67 -11.97 2.66 -4.58
C TRP A 67 -12.41 2.59 -3.13
N ARG A 68 -13.62 3.02 -2.76
CA ARG A 68 -14.19 2.96 -1.39
C ARG A 68 -14.29 1.57 -0.76
N LYS A 69 -14.13 0.50 -1.55
CA LYS A 69 -14.17 -0.90 -1.11
C LYS A 69 -12.79 -1.56 -1.02
N ASP A 70 -11.77 -0.95 -1.62
CA ASP A 70 -10.40 -1.49 -1.66
C ASP A 70 -9.66 -1.45 -0.31
N ASP A 71 -9.24 -2.60 0.19
CA ASP A 71 -8.22 -2.69 1.23
C ASP A 71 -6.84 -2.84 0.57
N ILE A 72 -5.82 -2.17 1.13
CA ILE A 72 -4.45 -2.24 0.60
C ILE A 72 -3.52 -2.80 1.67
N VAL A 73 -2.82 -3.87 1.31
CA VAL A 73 -1.57 -4.27 1.95
C VAL A 73 -0.43 -3.84 1.04
N ALA A 74 0.58 -3.21 1.60
CA ALA A 74 1.79 -2.84 0.88
C ALA A 74 3.01 -3.46 1.57
N SER A 75 4.13 -3.52 0.85
CA SER A 75 5.38 -4.07 1.34
C SER A 75 6.53 -3.12 1.07
N ASP A 76 7.41 -3.00 2.05
CA ASP A 76 8.71 -2.38 1.89
C ASP A 76 9.80 -3.46 2.01
N TRP A 77 10.86 -3.35 1.22
CA TRP A 77 12.06 -4.18 1.36
C TRP A 77 13.29 -3.41 0.86
N HIS A 78 14.46 -3.67 1.42
CA HIS A 78 15.71 -3.18 0.83
C HIS A 78 16.26 -4.25 -0.10
N TYR A 79 16.09 -4.01 -1.40
CA TYR A 79 16.51 -4.93 -2.46
C TYR A 79 17.97 -5.40 -2.27
N ARG A 80 18.15 -6.72 -2.10
CA ARG A 80 19.44 -7.41 -1.89
C ARG A 80 20.21 -7.04 -0.61
N ILE A 81 19.55 -6.38 0.35
CA ILE A 81 20.15 -6.05 1.65
C ILE A 81 19.48 -6.84 2.75
N ASP A 82 18.14 -6.89 2.73
CA ASP A 82 17.36 -7.57 3.76
C ASP A 82 16.92 -8.95 3.30
N ASP A 83 16.99 -9.92 4.21
CA ASP A 83 16.45 -11.28 4.02
C ASP A 83 14.96 -11.36 4.38
N PHE A 84 14.32 -10.21 4.58
CA PHE A 84 12.90 -10.09 4.92
C PHE A 84 12.26 -8.93 4.17
N MET A 85 10.94 -9.00 4.04
CA MET A 85 10.09 -7.87 3.64
C MET A 85 9.23 -7.45 4.83
N THR A 86 8.88 -6.17 4.91
CA THR A 86 7.90 -5.69 5.88
C THR A 86 6.58 -5.50 5.18
N LEU A 87 5.58 -6.30 5.54
CA LEU A 87 4.19 -6.09 5.13
C LEU A 87 3.53 -5.07 6.06
N TYR A 88 2.67 -4.21 5.51
CA TYR A 88 1.85 -3.32 6.31
C TYR A 88 0.46 -3.12 5.74
N ALA A 89 -0.52 -3.18 6.64
CA ALA A 89 -1.90 -2.88 6.33
C ALA A 89 -2.13 -1.37 6.30
N SER A 90 -2.85 -0.93 5.28
CA SER A 90 -3.23 0.45 5.16
C SER A 90 -4.49 0.78 5.95
N ARG A 91 -4.61 2.05 6.32
CA ARG A 91 -5.90 2.64 6.66
C ARG A 91 -6.27 3.65 5.61
N ARG A 92 -7.50 3.57 5.16
CA ARG A 92 -8.08 4.54 4.24
C ARG A 92 -8.30 5.88 4.94
N ALA A 93 -7.84 6.97 4.32
CA ALA A 93 -8.21 8.31 4.76
C ALA A 93 -9.70 8.57 4.53
N GLY A 94 -10.39 9.12 5.53
CA GLY A 94 -11.74 9.65 5.39
C GLY A 94 -11.73 11.17 5.23
N GLY A 95 -12.44 11.67 4.20
CA GLY A 95 -12.75 13.09 3.99
C GLY A 95 -12.05 13.76 2.79
N GLY A 96 -12.71 14.77 2.19
CA GLY A 96 -12.09 15.73 1.28
C GLY A 96 -11.99 15.38 -0.21
N GLY A 97 -12.82 14.46 -0.73
CA GLY A 97 -12.84 14.14 -2.18
C GLY A 97 -11.65 13.32 -2.70
N HIS A 98 -10.61 13.13 -1.89
CA HIS A 98 -9.45 12.31 -2.23
C HIS A 98 -9.54 10.94 -1.54
N VAL A 99 -9.35 9.86 -2.31
CA VAL A 99 -9.17 8.51 -1.77
C VAL A 99 -7.67 8.22 -1.72
N GLY A 100 -7.15 7.97 -0.53
CA GLY A 100 -5.75 7.65 -0.33
C GLY A 100 -5.54 6.79 0.91
N TRP A 101 -4.35 6.20 0.98
CA TRP A 101 -3.92 5.31 2.05
C TRP A 101 -2.67 5.89 2.70
N PRO A 102 -2.80 6.96 3.50
CA PRO A 102 -1.65 7.62 4.09
C PRO A 102 -0.88 6.66 5.01
N ARG A 103 0.45 6.73 4.94
CA ARG A 103 1.36 6.05 5.86
C ARG A 103 1.36 6.77 7.22
N VAL A 104 0.20 6.81 7.89
CA VAL A 104 0.14 7.29 9.28
C VAL A 104 0.66 6.18 10.18
N LYS A 105 1.43 6.53 11.21
CA LYS A 105 1.89 5.59 12.23
C LYS A 105 0.68 5.05 13.00
N PHE A 106 0.06 4.00 12.48
CA PHE A 106 -0.83 3.15 13.25
C PHE A 106 0.06 2.20 14.05
N PRO A 107 0.08 2.28 15.39
CA PRO A 107 0.73 1.25 16.17
C PRO A 107 0.08 -0.10 15.81
N GLN A 108 0.92 -1.12 15.56
CA GLN A 108 0.58 -2.55 15.42
C GLN A 108 0.22 -3.13 14.04
N LYS A 109 0.71 -2.61 12.90
CA LYS A 109 0.37 -3.19 11.58
C LYS A 109 1.55 -3.56 10.68
N PHE A 110 2.76 -3.65 11.21
CA PHE A 110 3.93 -4.10 10.46
C PHE A 110 4.21 -5.57 10.78
N LEU A 111 4.41 -6.37 9.74
CA LEU A 111 4.77 -7.78 9.85
C LEU A 111 6.01 -8.04 9.00
N ASP A 112 7.13 -8.32 9.66
CA ASP A 112 8.34 -8.74 8.97
C ASP A 112 8.19 -10.22 8.58
N VAL A 113 8.40 -10.51 7.30
CA VAL A 113 8.27 -11.83 6.70
C VAL A 113 9.58 -12.18 6.01
N PRO A 114 10.29 -13.25 6.43
CA PRO A 114 11.49 -13.70 5.75
C PRO A 114 11.21 -14.01 4.28
N LEU A 115 12.13 -13.67 3.37
CA LEU A 115 12.00 -13.98 1.95
C LEU A 115 12.07 -15.48 1.67
N SER A 116 12.60 -16.26 2.61
CA SER A 116 12.73 -17.72 2.53
C SER A 116 11.46 -18.51 2.83
N VAL A 117 10.39 -17.87 3.35
CA VAL A 117 9.13 -18.57 3.63
C VAL A 117 8.53 -19.12 2.33
N SER A 118 7.73 -20.18 2.44
CA SER A 118 7.00 -20.73 1.28
C SER A 118 5.97 -19.74 0.74
N ASP A 119 5.51 -19.95 -0.49
CA ASP A 119 4.44 -19.13 -1.08
C ASP A 119 3.13 -19.24 -0.29
N GLU A 120 2.81 -20.41 0.23
CA GLU A 120 1.62 -20.57 1.07
C GLU A 120 1.72 -19.77 2.39
N GLU A 121 2.87 -19.80 3.06
CA GLU A 121 3.11 -19.00 4.27
C GLU A 121 3.07 -17.49 4.00
N LEU A 122 3.63 -17.07 2.85
CA LEU A 122 3.55 -15.68 2.40
C LEU A 122 2.10 -15.26 2.16
N GLY A 123 1.29 -16.11 1.53
CA GLY A 123 -0.14 -15.92 1.35
C GLY A 123 -0.89 -15.75 2.67
N GLN A 124 -0.60 -16.60 3.65
CA GLN A 124 -1.18 -16.50 4.99
C GLN A 124 -0.79 -15.19 5.70
N ALA A 125 0.47 -14.77 5.56
CA ALA A 125 0.94 -13.50 6.09
C ALA A 125 0.22 -12.30 5.45
N LEU A 126 -0.03 -12.35 4.13
CA LEU A 126 -0.81 -11.34 3.41
C LEU A 126 -2.25 -11.27 3.90
N LEU A 127 -2.93 -12.41 4.06
CA LEU A 127 -4.30 -12.47 4.60
C LEU A 127 -4.38 -11.94 6.03
N LYS A 128 -3.46 -12.36 6.90
CA LYS A 128 -3.35 -11.88 8.28
C LYS A 128 -3.13 -10.37 8.34
N THR A 129 -2.34 -9.83 7.43
CA THR A 129 -2.10 -8.39 7.34
C THR A 129 -3.34 -7.69 6.79
N MET A 130 -3.96 -8.20 5.73
CA MET A 130 -5.16 -7.64 5.11
C MET A 130 -6.34 -7.55 6.10
N ALA A 131 -6.50 -8.52 7.00
CA ALA A 131 -7.51 -8.49 8.05
C ALA A 131 -7.37 -7.30 9.03
N GLN A 132 -6.20 -6.64 9.03
CA GLN A 132 -5.93 -5.45 9.84
C GLN A 132 -6.21 -4.15 9.07
N CYS A 133 -6.59 -4.19 7.79
CA CYS A 133 -6.95 -3.00 7.04
C CYS A 133 -8.16 -2.29 7.68
N GLU A 134 -8.15 -0.96 7.61
CA GLU A 134 -9.22 -0.15 8.18
C GLU A 134 -9.86 0.75 7.11
N GLY A 135 -11.19 0.66 7.00
CA GLY A 135 -11.97 1.56 6.16
C GLY A 135 -12.03 3.00 6.71
N TYR A 136 -12.58 3.91 5.90
CA TYR A 136 -12.67 5.34 6.22
C TYR A 136 -13.56 5.66 7.44
N ASN A 137 -14.44 4.73 7.83
CA ASN A 137 -15.39 4.89 8.94
C ASN A 137 -14.77 4.60 10.31
N VAL A 138 -13.55 4.08 10.37
CA VAL A 138 -12.89 3.83 11.66
C VAL A 138 -12.53 5.18 12.26
N LYS A 139 -12.99 5.47 13.48
CA LYS A 139 -12.65 6.71 14.19
C LYS A 139 -11.15 6.72 14.50
N ARG A 140 -10.47 7.86 14.43
CA ARG A 140 -9.09 7.93 14.95
C ARG A 140 -9.18 7.68 16.46
N PRO A 141 -8.33 6.84 17.06
CA PRO A 141 -8.05 6.99 18.47
C PRO A 141 -7.65 8.45 18.66
N VAL A 142 -8.31 9.15 19.60
CA VAL A 142 -7.87 10.49 19.96
C VAL A 142 -6.45 10.31 20.47
N SER A 143 -5.46 10.72 19.68
CA SER A 143 -4.11 10.85 20.20
C SER A 143 -4.23 11.86 21.33
N GLU A 144 -4.14 11.40 22.57
CA GLU A 144 -3.95 12.29 23.71
C GLU A 144 -2.75 13.15 23.36
N ARG A 145 -2.99 14.43 23.03
CA ARG A 145 -1.89 15.37 22.97
C ARG A 145 -1.33 15.38 24.39
N PRO A 146 -0.05 15.07 24.62
CA PRO A 146 0.55 15.38 25.90
C PRO A 146 0.30 16.87 26.14
N ALA A 147 -0.34 17.18 27.26
CA ALA A 147 -0.68 18.55 27.62
C ALA A 147 0.57 19.41 27.45
N SER A 148 0.48 20.46 26.62
CA SER A 148 1.57 21.41 26.50
C SER A 148 1.74 22.07 27.87
N LYS A 149 2.78 21.67 28.60
CA LYS A 149 3.24 22.46 29.73
C LYS A 149 3.74 23.77 29.14
N LYS A 150 2.96 24.85 29.30
CA LYS A 150 3.46 26.21 29.09
C LYS A 150 4.72 26.37 29.96
N PRO A 151 5.84 26.85 29.42
CA PRO A 151 6.95 27.27 30.26
C PRO A 151 6.46 28.42 31.13
N LYS A 152 6.65 28.32 32.45
CA LYS A 152 6.69 29.51 33.31
C LYS A 152 8.09 30.07 33.19
N GLY A 153 8.20 31.27 32.63
CA GLY A 153 9.41 32.06 32.50
C GLY A 153 9.04 33.42 31.98
#